data_AF-A0A8S4G250-F1
#
_entry.id   AF-A0A8S4G250-F1
#
_cell.length_a   1.000
_cell.length_b   1.000
_cell.length_c   1.000
_cell.angle_alpha   90.00
_cell.angle_beta   90.00
_cell.angle_gamma   90.00
#
_symmetry.space_group_name_H-M   'P 1'
#
loop_
_entity.id
_entity.type
_entity.pdbx_description
1 polymer ?
#
loop_
_entity_poly.entity_id
_entity_poly.type
_entity_poly.pdbx_seq_one_letter_code
_entity_poly.pdbx_strand_id
1 'polypeptide(L)'
;MRRSTYKPKNKVLASLLNDIPPTENHLFDDEKLCDAIKQQGGVYRAGQLQTHIDEWEKCGAPKTILKILTHGYRIPFKSKPVIVELNEDLMKRYQTKQSGAMSTEIQKMLSTGAIQRSKCRKGFLSTMFLRKKTDGSNRTIFNLKRLNNFVATQKFRLLNHQKIPTILGKEYHMMKIDISQAYYHHLNLLGWTVNNQKSSIVPVKRLEYLGIVWDTGRNIKCLAEKKVVSLQSEIKAIVRKNCWSWHEAKVILGKLNLAAFVVPLGRLHCRKLQRIAVTLPEQDKYSKFKLQPHAVADLTWWVENAHKSTAIHHPTPTLFITTDAADSGWGATVNGKKFWGPWLPNQNHWHSNYKELWTVYEVLKCLGPQLKEKSLMLQSDNRTAVAYLTKEGGTKSLKLLEITTLILTLCQRRKCHITARYLPGIYNGIADGLSRLKSLPEWTLSQEATSMVFEKLGYPEIDLFATSRSAILPAYVSEEANDTQSQFVDAFSRKWEYKLGWIFPPPSMIPRVLHHLNDSKGTYLLVAPVWEKPHWKTDLLKRALRPPLLIPNLRNYLTDLRTNQPPPAVEQLNLAVWMVRAGPIM
;
A
#
# COMPACT_ATOMS: atom_id res chain seq x y z
N MET A 1 -45.75 -10.68 1.53
CA MET A 1 -45.49 -10.68 2.99
C MET A 1 -44.71 -9.46 3.51
N ARG A 2 -43.62 -8.99 2.88
CA ARG A 2 -42.83 -7.85 3.46
C ARG A 2 -43.55 -6.49 3.45
N ARG A 3 -44.42 -6.23 2.47
CA ARG A 3 -45.19 -4.97 2.34
C ARG A 3 -46.31 -4.84 3.37
N SER A 4 -46.97 -5.94 3.75
CA SER A 4 -48.03 -5.93 4.76
C SER A 4 -47.54 -5.61 6.18
N THR A 5 -46.24 -5.74 6.43
CA THR A 5 -45.60 -5.43 7.73
C THR A 5 -44.98 -4.03 7.82
N TYR A 6 -44.79 -3.33 6.70
CA TYR A 6 -44.20 -1.99 6.68
C TYR A 6 -45.30 -0.92 6.78
N LYS A 7 -45.39 -0.24 7.93
CA LYS A 7 -46.33 0.87 8.17
C LYS A 7 -45.57 2.20 8.26
N PRO A 8 -45.52 3.00 7.18
CA PRO A 8 -44.86 4.30 7.20
C PRO A 8 -45.56 5.23 8.19
N LYS A 9 -44.79 5.94 9.02
CA LYS A 9 -45.34 6.94 9.96
C LYS A 9 -45.88 8.20 9.25
N ASN A 10 -45.43 8.45 8.02
CA ASN A 10 -45.84 9.58 7.20
C ASN A 10 -47.06 9.21 6.35
N LYS A 11 -48.20 9.88 6.57
CA LYS A 11 -49.47 9.63 5.85
C LYS A 11 -49.35 9.85 4.33
N VAL A 12 -48.52 10.80 3.88
CA VAL A 12 -48.26 11.07 2.45
C VAL A 12 -47.46 9.93 1.83
N LEU A 13 -46.42 9.46 2.53
CA LEU A 13 -45.62 8.32 2.08
C LEU A 13 -46.44 7.03 2.07
N ALA A 14 -47.33 6.84 3.05
CA ALA A 14 -48.25 5.69 3.09
C ALA A 14 -49.22 5.67 1.90
N SER A 15 -49.74 6.84 1.48
CA SER A 15 -50.57 6.95 0.28
C SER A 15 -49.79 6.62 -0.99
N LEU A 16 -48.61 7.22 -1.17
CA LEU A 16 -47.74 6.98 -2.33
C LEU A 16 -47.31 5.51 -2.46
N LEU A 17 -47.03 4.87 -1.32
CA LEU A 17 -46.63 3.47 -1.28
C LEU A 17 -47.78 2.50 -1.57
N ASN A 18 -49.04 2.93 -1.49
CA ASN A 18 -50.18 2.11 -1.91
C ASN A 18 -50.29 2.03 -3.43
N ASP A 19 -49.97 3.13 -4.13
CA ASP A 19 -50.12 3.26 -5.57
C ASP A 19 -48.94 2.68 -6.38
N ILE A 20 -47.82 2.39 -5.70
CA ILE A 20 -46.59 1.91 -6.35
C ILE A 20 -46.39 0.43 -6.04
N PRO A 21 -46.35 -0.47 -7.04
CA PRO A 21 -46.20 -1.91 -6.81
C PRO A 21 -44.79 -2.28 -6.27
N PRO A 22 -44.64 -3.40 -5.55
CA PRO A 22 -43.33 -3.95 -5.16
C PRO A 22 -42.55 -4.42 -6.39
N THR A 23 -41.23 -4.47 -6.29
CA THR A 23 -40.37 -5.14 -7.29
C THR A 23 -39.88 -6.48 -6.74
N GLU A 24 -39.31 -7.35 -7.57
CA GLU A 24 -38.78 -8.66 -7.14
C GLU A 24 -37.81 -8.55 -5.94
N ASN A 25 -37.06 -7.45 -5.86
CA ASN A 25 -36.01 -7.25 -4.87
C ASN A 25 -36.32 -6.18 -3.81
N HIS A 26 -37.44 -5.45 -3.93
CA HIS A 26 -37.73 -4.29 -3.08
C HIS A 26 -39.22 -4.13 -2.72
N LEU A 27 -39.49 -3.45 -1.60
CA LEU A 27 -40.85 -3.23 -1.09
C LEU A 27 -41.75 -2.41 -2.04
N PHE A 28 -41.14 -1.65 -2.95
CA PHE A 28 -41.74 -0.73 -3.91
C PHE A 28 -40.75 -0.44 -5.07
N ASP A 29 -41.27 0.04 -6.19
CA ASP A 29 -40.51 0.57 -7.34
C ASP A 29 -39.93 1.95 -7.01
N ASP A 30 -38.61 2.01 -6.77
CA ASP A 30 -37.89 3.19 -6.25
C ASP A 30 -37.82 4.37 -7.24
N GLU A 31 -37.80 4.09 -8.55
CA GLU A 31 -37.84 5.16 -9.57
C GLU A 31 -39.21 5.83 -9.57
N LYS A 32 -40.27 5.02 -9.56
CA LYS A 32 -41.65 5.54 -9.46
C LYS A 32 -41.90 6.25 -8.14
N LEU A 33 -41.32 5.79 -7.03
CA LEU A 33 -41.45 6.48 -5.74
C LEU A 33 -40.71 7.82 -5.75
N CYS A 34 -39.50 7.87 -6.29
CA CYS A 34 -38.77 9.13 -6.43
C CYS A 34 -39.51 10.12 -7.34
N ASP A 35 -40.11 9.66 -8.43
CA ASP A 35 -40.83 10.52 -9.36
C ASP A 35 -42.19 10.96 -8.81
N ALA A 36 -42.90 10.10 -8.09
CA ALA A 36 -44.14 10.47 -7.41
C ALA A 36 -43.91 11.46 -6.25
N ILE A 37 -42.81 11.32 -5.50
CA ILE A 37 -42.39 12.30 -4.49
C ILE A 37 -42.06 13.66 -5.14
N LYS A 38 -41.43 13.67 -6.31
CA LYS A 38 -41.18 14.92 -7.08
C LYS A 38 -42.49 15.54 -7.60
N GLN A 39 -43.44 14.73 -8.07
CA GLN A 39 -44.72 15.19 -8.61
C GLN A 39 -45.66 15.74 -7.53
N GLN A 40 -45.60 15.22 -6.29
CA GLN A 40 -46.37 15.71 -5.15
C GLN A 40 -45.72 16.89 -4.40
N GLY A 41 -44.73 17.56 -5.00
CA GLY A 41 -44.12 18.75 -4.39
C GLY A 41 -43.18 18.46 -3.21
N GLY A 42 -42.61 17.25 -3.12
CA GLY A 42 -41.52 16.94 -2.20
C GLY A 42 -40.25 17.70 -2.58
N VAL A 43 -40.16 18.98 -2.21
CA VAL A 43 -39.01 19.84 -2.54
C VAL A 43 -37.85 19.53 -1.60
N TYR A 44 -36.75 19.00 -2.15
CA TYR A 44 -35.47 18.82 -1.48
C TYR A 44 -35.00 20.13 -0.79
N ARG A 45 -34.56 20.02 0.47
CA ARG A 45 -33.95 21.13 1.22
C ARG A 45 -32.58 20.73 1.78
N ALA A 46 -31.60 21.60 1.62
CA ALA A 46 -30.30 21.46 2.25
C ALA A 46 -30.39 21.65 3.78
N GLY A 47 -29.42 21.09 4.51
CA GLY A 47 -29.32 21.30 5.97
C GLY A 47 -30.23 20.42 6.84
N GLN A 48 -30.85 19.38 6.27
CA GLN A 48 -31.81 18.54 6.97
C GLN A 48 -31.20 17.54 7.99
N LEU A 49 -29.87 17.47 8.16
CA LEU A 49 -29.27 16.62 9.20
C LEU A 49 -29.72 17.01 10.62
N GLN A 50 -29.95 18.30 10.84
CA GLN A 50 -30.39 18.80 12.14
C GLN A 50 -31.77 18.23 12.53
N THR A 51 -32.61 17.87 11.56
CA THR A 51 -33.94 17.29 11.85
C THR A 51 -33.89 15.80 12.15
N HIS A 52 -32.71 15.18 12.15
CA HIS A 52 -32.52 13.73 12.34
C HIS A 52 -31.58 13.42 13.51
N ILE A 53 -31.30 14.39 14.39
CA ILE A 53 -30.36 14.24 15.52
C ILE A 53 -30.68 13.03 16.39
N ASP A 54 -31.96 12.79 16.69
CA ASP A 54 -32.41 11.66 17.51
C ASP A 54 -31.98 10.30 16.93
N GLU A 55 -31.99 10.16 15.60
CA GLU A 55 -31.55 8.92 14.94
C GLU A 55 -30.02 8.76 14.99
N TRP A 56 -29.26 9.87 14.89
CA TRP A 56 -27.81 9.84 15.09
C TRP A 56 -27.44 9.47 16.52
N GLU A 57 -28.20 9.97 17.51
CA GLU A 57 -28.00 9.64 18.91
C GLU A 57 -28.28 8.16 19.17
N LYS A 58 -29.38 7.62 18.63
CA LYS A 58 -29.69 6.18 18.69
C LYS A 58 -28.61 5.31 18.04
N CYS A 59 -27.98 5.79 16.97
CA CYS A 59 -26.85 5.11 16.32
C CYS A 59 -25.51 5.28 17.04
N GLY A 60 -25.47 5.96 18.20
CA GLY A 60 -24.24 6.12 19.01
C GLY A 60 -23.26 7.15 18.45
N ALA A 61 -23.74 8.19 17.77
CA ALA A 61 -22.87 9.23 17.21
C ALA A 61 -22.05 9.95 18.31
N PRO A 62 -20.75 10.27 18.07
CA PRO A 62 -19.93 11.01 19.03
C PRO A 62 -20.53 12.36 19.41
N LYS A 63 -20.38 12.78 20.68
CA LYS A 63 -20.86 14.08 21.19
C LYS A 63 -20.41 15.27 20.32
N THR A 64 -19.22 15.20 19.73
CA THR A 64 -18.70 16.22 18.81
C THR A 64 -19.52 16.34 17.53
N ILE A 65 -19.97 15.22 16.95
CA ILE A 65 -20.85 15.18 15.78
C ILE A 65 -22.22 15.71 16.16
N LEU A 66 -22.82 15.24 17.25
CA LEU A 66 -24.13 15.72 17.72
C LEU A 66 -24.13 17.24 17.95
N LYS A 67 -23.06 17.79 18.52
CA LYS A 67 -22.89 19.25 18.68
C LYS A 67 -22.88 19.99 17.33
N ILE A 68 -22.19 19.45 16.32
CA ILE A 68 -22.15 20.01 14.96
C ILE A 68 -23.53 19.95 14.31
N LEU A 69 -24.26 18.84 14.46
CA LEU A 69 -25.62 18.70 13.92
C LEU A 69 -26.59 19.67 14.59
N THR A 70 -26.45 19.88 15.90
CA THR A 70 -27.34 20.75 16.69
C THR A 70 -27.10 22.24 16.44
N HIS A 71 -25.82 22.66 16.39
CA HIS A 71 -25.45 24.09 16.38
C HIS A 71 -24.87 24.56 15.04
N GLY A 72 -24.74 23.65 14.07
CA GLY A 72 -24.05 23.89 12.80
C GLY A 72 -22.52 23.79 12.91
N TYR A 73 -21.89 23.50 11.77
CA TYR A 73 -20.43 23.51 11.67
C TYR A 73 -19.88 24.94 11.68
N ARG A 74 -18.98 25.24 12.63
CA ARG A 74 -18.28 26.53 12.67
C ARG A 74 -16.95 26.43 11.93
N ILE A 75 -16.72 27.31 10.96
CA ILE A 75 -15.46 27.38 10.24
C ILE A 75 -14.34 27.75 11.24
N PRO A 76 -13.24 26.97 11.32
CA PRO A 76 -12.18 27.22 12.28
C PRO A 76 -11.26 28.36 11.79
N PHE A 77 -11.71 29.60 11.93
CA PHE A 77 -10.90 30.77 11.57
C PHE A 77 -9.74 30.96 12.56
N LYS A 78 -8.51 31.05 12.03
CA LYS A 78 -7.30 31.41 12.80
C LYS A 78 -7.06 32.93 12.86
N SER A 79 -7.69 33.66 11.96
CA SER A 79 -7.70 35.13 11.94
C SER A 79 -9.00 35.62 11.31
N LYS A 80 -9.41 36.85 11.62
CA LYS A 80 -10.65 37.43 11.09
C LYS A 80 -10.49 37.68 9.59
N PRO A 81 -11.39 37.15 8.72
CA PRO A 81 -11.38 37.47 7.30
C PRO A 81 -11.60 38.95 7.05
N VAL A 82 -11.04 39.48 5.96
CA VAL A 82 -11.27 40.87 5.54
C VAL A 82 -12.73 41.05 5.15
N ILE A 83 -13.47 41.81 5.95
CA ILE A 83 -14.87 42.14 5.71
C ILE A 83 -14.93 43.49 4.98
N VAL A 84 -15.61 43.53 3.84
CA VAL A 84 -15.77 44.72 3.00
C VAL A 84 -17.23 45.18 2.96
N GLU A 85 -17.45 46.46 2.68
CA GLU A 85 -18.79 46.96 2.34
C GLU A 85 -19.21 46.53 0.94
N LEU A 86 -20.40 45.97 0.85
CA LEU A 86 -21.01 45.49 -0.38
C LEU A 86 -21.75 46.64 -1.06
N ASN A 87 -21.00 47.56 -1.66
CA ASN A 87 -21.53 48.67 -2.47
C ASN A 87 -21.64 48.29 -3.96
N GLU A 88 -22.36 49.08 -4.74
CA GLU A 88 -22.61 48.79 -6.15
C GLU A 88 -21.33 48.70 -6.99
N ASP A 89 -20.34 49.54 -6.73
CA ASP A 89 -19.07 49.54 -7.46
C ASP A 89 -18.27 48.26 -7.24
N LEU A 90 -18.22 47.78 -6.00
CA LEU A 90 -17.60 46.50 -5.68
C LEU A 90 -18.38 45.35 -6.33
N MET A 91 -19.71 45.40 -6.30
CA MET A 91 -20.54 44.38 -6.94
C MET A 91 -20.33 44.33 -8.45
N LYS A 92 -20.18 45.49 -9.12
CA LYS A 92 -19.82 45.57 -10.55
C LYS A 92 -18.46 44.94 -10.84
N ARG A 93 -17.44 45.16 -10.00
CA ARG A 93 -16.09 44.56 -10.17
C ARG A 93 -16.07 43.04 -10.03
N TYR A 94 -16.98 42.47 -9.24
CA TYR A 94 -17.09 41.01 -9.04
C TYR A 94 -18.19 40.38 -9.92
N GLN A 95 -18.82 41.15 -10.80
CA GLN A 95 -19.84 40.68 -11.71
C GLN A 95 -19.22 39.78 -12.79
N THR A 96 -19.67 38.53 -12.84
CA THR A 96 -19.30 37.61 -13.92
C THR A 96 -20.24 37.81 -15.11
N LYS A 97 -19.77 37.59 -16.35
CA LYS A 97 -20.65 37.57 -17.53
C LYS A 97 -21.84 36.65 -17.29
N GLN A 98 -23.05 37.15 -17.58
CA GLN A 98 -24.28 36.37 -17.39
C GLN A 98 -24.24 35.14 -18.29
N SER A 99 -24.54 33.98 -17.72
CA SER A 99 -24.76 32.76 -18.50
C SER A 99 -26.03 32.09 -18.02
N GLY A 100 -26.82 31.58 -18.96
CA GLY A 100 -28.02 30.80 -18.64
C GLY A 100 -27.67 29.64 -17.71
N ALA A 101 -26.56 28.94 -18.00
CA ALA A 101 -26.03 27.86 -17.19
C ALA A 101 -25.73 28.25 -15.72
N MET A 102 -25.12 29.41 -15.47
CA MET A 102 -24.88 29.88 -14.10
C MET A 102 -26.18 30.24 -13.40
N SER A 103 -27.10 30.90 -14.12
CA SER A 103 -28.40 31.31 -13.59
C SER A 103 -29.21 30.09 -13.14
N THR A 104 -29.26 29.04 -13.96
CA THR A 104 -29.91 27.76 -13.62
C THR A 104 -29.33 27.14 -12.35
N GLU A 105 -28.01 27.12 -12.21
CA GLU A 105 -27.35 26.52 -11.04
C GLU A 105 -27.58 27.33 -9.76
N ILE A 106 -27.58 28.67 -9.85
CA ILE A 106 -27.92 29.57 -8.73
C ILE A 106 -29.37 29.36 -8.31
N GLN A 107 -30.31 29.32 -9.26
CA GLN A 107 -31.73 29.09 -8.96
C GLN A 107 -31.96 27.74 -8.30
N LYS A 108 -31.26 26.70 -8.76
CA LYS A 108 -31.27 25.38 -8.12
C LYS A 108 -30.76 25.43 -6.68
N MET A 109 -29.66 26.14 -6.40
CA MET A 109 -29.16 26.26 -5.03
C MET A 109 -30.10 27.08 -4.13
N LEU A 110 -30.79 28.10 -4.67
CA LEU A 110 -31.79 28.89 -3.95
C LEU A 110 -33.05 28.08 -3.63
N SER A 111 -33.62 27.40 -4.62
CA SER A 111 -34.86 26.60 -4.45
C SER A 111 -34.68 25.47 -3.46
N THR A 112 -33.45 24.98 -3.33
CA THR A 112 -33.08 23.92 -2.39
C THR A 112 -32.60 24.43 -1.04
N GLY A 113 -32.53 25.74 -0.82
CA GLY A 113 -32.04 26.34 0.42
C GLY A 113 -30.54 26.13 0.69
N ALA A 114 -29.77 25.65 -0.29
CA ALA A 114 -28.32 25.49 -0.18
C ALA A 114 -27.59 26.84 -0.09
N ILE A 115 -28.17 27.89 -0.70
CA ILE A 115 -27.73 29.28 -0.56
C ILE A 115 -28.94 30.19 -0.30
N GLN A 116 -28.69 31.39 0.20
CA GLN A 116 -29.69 32.43 0.38
C GLN A 116 -29.14 33.78 -0.08
N ARG A 117 -30.03 34.72 -0.41
CA ARG A 117 -29.61 36.11 -0.65
C ARG A 117 -29.14 36.74 0.65
N SER A 118 -27.93 37.30 0.64
CA SER A 118 -27.39 38.01 1.81
C SER A 118 -28.19 39.29 2.08
N LYS A 119 -28.60 39.50 3.32
CA LYS A 119 -29.21 40.76 3.82
C LYS A 119 -28.17 41.71 4.42
N CYS A 120 -26.93 41.24 4.63
CA CYS A 120 -25.87 42.02 5.24
C CYS A 120 -25.23 42.97 4.22
N ARG A 121 -24.97 44.23 4.64
CA ARG A 121 -24.22 45.22 3.84
C ARG A 121 -22.70 45.08 3.93
N LYS A 122 -22.21 44.21 4.82
CA LYS A 122 -20.79 43.90 5.03
C LYS A 122 -20.56 42.40 4.93
N GLY A 123 -19.51 41.97 4.25
CA GLY A 123 -19.24 40.55 4.06
C GLY A 123 -17.86 40.23 3.49
N PHE A 124 -17.56 38.96 3.31
CA PHE A 124 -16.39 38.47 2.58
C PHE A 124 -16.84 37.99 1.19
N LEU A 125 -16.11 38.37 0.14
CA LEU A 125 -16.45 38.00 -1.24
C LEU A 125 -15.51 36.94 -1.80
N SER A 126 -16.11 35.90 -2.39
CA SER A 126 -15.45 34.83 -3.14
C SER A 126 -16.12 34.68 -4.50
N THR A 127 -15.33 34.42 -5.54
CA THR A 127 -15.88 34.20 -6.89
C THR A 127 -16.41 32.78 -7.05
N MET A 128 -17.38 32.61 -7.94
CA MET A 128 -17.94 31.31 -8.33
C MET A 128 -17.88 31.17 -9.85
N PHE A 129 -17.51 29.99 -10.34
CA PHE A 129 -17.43 29.70 -11.77
C PHE A 129 -17.83 28.25 -12.09
N LEU A 130 -18.15 27.98 -13.35
CA LEU A 130 -18.52 26.66 -13.83
C LEU A 130 -17.37 25.98 -14.57
N ARG A 131 -17.20 24.68 -14.36
CA ARG A 131 -16.33 23.79 -15.13
C ARG A 131 -17.16 22.68 -15.74
N LYS A 132 -16.95 22.36 -17.02
CA LYS A 132 -17.58 21.18 -17.63
C LYS A 132 -17.01 19.90 -17.02
N LYS A 133 -17.90 18.98 -16.64
CA LYS A 133 -17.57 17.61 -16.30
C LYS A 133 -17.36 16.81 -17.59
N THR A 134 -16.79 15.60 -17.44
CA THR A 134 -16.61 14.65 -18.54
C THR A 134 -17.94 14.17 -19.14
N ASP A 135 -19.03 14.23 -18.38
CA ASP A 135 -20.39 13.90 -18.84
C ASP A 135 -21.11 15.10 -19.49
N GLY A 136 -20.41 16.23 -19.73
CA GLY A 136 -20.97 17.44 -20.32
C GLY A 136 -21.75 18.34 -19.34
N SER A 137 -22.10 17.84 -18.14
CA SER A 137 -22.77 18.64 -17.11
C SER A 137 -21.84 19.68 -16.49
N ASN A 138 -22.39 20.71 -15.86
CA ASN A 138 -21.59 21.73 -15.20
C ASN A 138 -21.23 21.31 -13.76
N ARG A 139 -20.04 21.69 -13.31
CA ARG A 139 -19.59 21.64 -11.92
C ARG A 139 -19.39 23.06 -11.42
N THR A 140 -20.12 23.40 -10.37
CA THR A 140 -20.00 24.65 -9.64
C THR A 140 -18.73 24.64 -8.80
N ILE A 141 -17.90 25.67 -8.93
CA ILE A 141 -16.67 25.83 -8.17
C ILE A 141 -16.72 27.16 -7.43
N PHE A 142 -16.64 27.09 -6.10
CA PHE A 142 -16.43 28.24 -5.23
C PHE A 142 -14.92 28.48 -5.06
N ASN A 143 -14.45 29.65 -5.46
CA ASN A 143 -13.05 30.04 -5.29
C ASN A 143 -12.80 30.53 -3.86
N LEU A 144 -12.46 29.58 -2.99
CA LEU A 144 -12.17 29.85 -1.58
C LEU A 144 -10.68 30.10 -1.31
N LYS A 145 -9.84 30.29 -2.34
CA LYS A 145 -8.38 30.45 -2.18
C LYS A 145 -8.03 31.58 -1.20
N ARG A 146 -8.75 32.71 -1.27
CA ARG A 146 -8.56 33.84 -0.35
C ARG A 146 -9.08 33.55 1.06
N LEU A 147 -10.23 32.89 1.19
CA LEU A 147 -10.82 32.53 2.48
C LEU A 147 -9.92 31.56 3.24
N ASN A 148 -9.30 30.60 2.53
CA ASN A 148 -8.41 29.58 3.11
C ASN A 148 -7.19 30.19 3.83
N ASN A 149 -6.79 31.43 3.54
CA ASN A 149 -5.71 32.11 4.28
C ASN A 149 -6.08 32.38 5.74
N PHE A 150 -7.37 32.47 6.04
CA PHE A 150 -7.91 32.76 7.37
C PHE A 150 -8.37 31.50 8.12
N VAL A 151 -8.42 30.35 7.45
CA VAL A 151 -8.92 29.09 8.02
C VAL A 151 -7.76 28.23 8.52
N ALA A 152 -7.88 27.69 9.73
CA ALA A 152 -7.01 26.63 10.23
C ALA A 152 -7.37 25.32 9.50
N THR A 153 -6.52 24.90 8.57
CA THR A 153 -6.74 23.66 7.82
C THR A 153 -6.16 22.47 8.58
N GLN A 154 -6.97 21.42 8.75
CA GLN A 154 -6.49 20.14 9.28
C GLN A 154 -6.04 19.26 8.12
N LYS A 155 -4.86 18.65 8.26
CA LYS A 155 -4.39 17.65 7.29
C LYS A 155 -5.08 16.33 7.57
N PHE A 156 -5.93 15.89 6.64
CA PHE A 156 -6.44 14.53 6.61
C PHE A 156 -5.91 13.81 5.37
N ARG A 157 -5.65 12.51 5.50
CA ARG A 157 -5.11 11.70 4.39
C ARG A 157 -6.16 10.69 3.95
N LEU A 158 -6.70 10.87 2.75
CA LEU A 158 -7.56 9.88 2.13
C LEU A 158 -6.79 8.57 1.87
N LEU A 159 -7.52 7.46 2.01
CA LEU A 159 -7.03 6.16 1.60
C LEU A 159 -6.75 6.18 0.08
N ASN A 160 -5.56 5.75 -0.31
CA ASN A 160 -5.20 5.63 -1.73
C ASN A 160 -5.22 4.15 -2.15
N HIS A 161 -5.22 3.90 -3.46
CA HIS A 161 -5.24 2.54 -4.02
C HIS A 161 -4.11 1.64 -3.51
N GLN A 162 -2.96 2.21 -3.11
CA GLN A 162 -1.81 1.44 -2.60
C GLN A 162 -2.05 0.86 -1.20
N LYS A 163 -2.94 1.46 -0.41
CA LYS A 163 -3.30 0.99 0.93
C LYS A 163 -4.48 0.01 0.93
N ILE A 164 -5.24 -0.09 -0.16
CA ILE A 164 -6.38 -1.01 -0.25
C ILE A 164 -5.99 -2.47 0.03
N PRO A 165 -4.86 -3.00 -0.50
CA PRO A 165 -4.46 -4.37 -0.20
C PRO A 165 -4.23 -4.64 1.30
N THR A 166 -3.89 -3.63 2.12
CA THR A 166 -3.62 -3.87 3.55
C THR A 166 -4.88 -4.02 4.39
N ILE A 167 -6.05 -3.65 3.84
CA ILE A 167 -7.35 -3.75 4.53
C ILE A 167 -8.26 -4.81 3.89
N LEU A 168 -7.97 -5.24 2.67
CA LEU A 168 -8.80 -6.15 1.91
C LEU A 168 -8.31 -7.58 2.08
N GLY A 169 -8.99 -8.41 2.85
CA GLY A 169 -8.65 -9.83 3.02
C GLY A 169 -8.99 -10.69 1.79
N LYS A 170 -8.48 -11.92 1.78
CA LYS A 170 -8.89 -12.95 0.80
C LYS A 170 -10.37 -13.27 0.98
N GLU A 171 -11.09 -13.51 -0.12
CA GLU A 171 -12.52 -13.86 -0.12
C GLU A 171 -13.48 -12.81 0.48
N TYR A 172 -12.99 -11.63 0.86
CA TYR A 172 -13.84 -10.60 1.47
C TYR A 172 -14.93 -10.13 0.49
N HIS A 173 -16.16 -10.04 0.97
CA HIS A 173 -17.22 -9.35 0.25
C HIS A 173 -17.07 -7.85 0.44
N MET A 174 -17.31 -7.09 -0.63
CA MET A 174 -17.21 -5.64 -0.67
C MET A 174 -18.54 -5.04 -1.06
N MET A 175 -18.81 -3.84 -0.53
CA MET A 175 -19.92 -2.99 -0.93
C MET A 175 -19.40 -1.60 -1.23
N LYS A 176 -20.05 -0.91 -2.17
CA LYS A 176 -19.77 0.48 -2.50
C LYS A 176 -21.02 1.30 -2.30
N ILE A 177 -20.95 2.33 -1.47
CA ILE A 177 -22.05 3.27 -1.27
C ILE A 177 -21.57 4.62 -1.79
N ASP A 178 -22.17 5.08 -2.88
CA ASP A 178 -21.94 6.42 -3.43
C ASP A 178 -22.93 7.37 -2.78
N ILE A 179 -22.45 8.29 -1.94
CA ILE A 179 -23.30 9.28 -1.30
C ILE A 179 -23.44 10.47 -2.24
N SER A 180 -24.64 10.63 -2.82
CA SER A 180 -24.93 11.79 -3.65
C SER A 180 -25.03 13.04 -2.80
N GLN A 181 -24.40 14.12 -3.30
CA GLN A 181 -24.53 15.46 -2.74
C GLN A 181 -24.30 15.52 -1.21
N ALA A 182 -23.34 14.73 -0.73
CA ALA A 182 -23.01 14.59 0.70
C ALA A 182 -22.79 15.94 1.40
N TYR A 183 -22.31 16.95 0.67
CA TYR A 183 -22.05 18.30 1.16
C TYR A 183 -23.31 19.14 1.44
N TYR A 184 -24.48 18.76 0.91
CA TYR A 184 -25.74 19.48 1.14
C TYR A 184 -26.77 18.69 1.97
N HIS A 185 -26.50 17.40 2.26
CA HIS A 185 -27.27 16.53 3.16
C HIS A 185 -28.72 16.16 2.70
N HIS A 186 -28.87 15.26 1.72
CA HIS A 186 -30.17 14.82 1.11
C HIS A 186 -30.76 13.56 1.80
N LEU A 187 -32.09 13.33 1.89
CA LEU A 187 -32.66 12.44 2.94
C LEU A 187 -33.79 11.43 2.62
N ASN A 188 -33.71 10.27 3.32
CA ASN A 188 -34.82 9.44 3.86
C ASN A 188 -34.40 8.58 5.10
N LEU A 189 -33.10 8.28 5.35
CA LEU A 189 -32.64 7.70 6.63
C LEU A 189 -31.27 8.30 7.03
N LEU A 190 -31.13 8.73 8.29
CA LEU A 190 -29.96 9.42 8.90
C LEU A 190 -29.48 10.73 8.26
N GLY A 191 -29.64 10.98 6.96
CA GLY A 191 -29.16 12.24 6.39
C GLY A 191 -28.67 12.23 4.97
N TRP A 192 -28.55 11.03 4.38
CA TRP A 192 -27.75 10.80 3.17
C TRP A 192 -28.57 10.15 2.06
N THR A 193 -28.45 10.63 0.82
CA THR A 193 -29.00 9.98 -0.38
C THR A 193 -27.94 9.11 -1.02
N VAL A 194 -28.19 7.81 -1.02
CA VAL A 194 -27.39 6.84 -1.77
C VAL A 194 -27.71 6.97 -3.26
N ASN A 195 -26.69 7.17 -4.08
CA ASN A 195 -26.83 7.05 -5.52
C ASN A 195 -26.85 5.56 -5.87
N ASN A 196 -28.05 4.98 -6.00
CA ASN A 196 -28.21 3.55 -6.25
C ASN A 196 -27.53 3.11 -7.57
N GLN A 197 -27.56 3.95 -8.61
CA GLN A 197 -26.88 3.65 -9.89
C GLN A 197 -25.36 3.57 -9.78
N LYS A 198 -24.75 4.33 -8.85
CA LYS A 198 -23.29 4.34 -8.63
C LYS A 198 -22.84 3.46 -7.47
N SER A 199 -23.80 2.97 -6.69
CA SER A 199 -23.60 2.10 -5.54
C SER A 199 -23.69 0.64 -5.94
N SER A 200 -23.02 -0.21 -5.16
CA SER A 200 -23.12 -1.65 -5.19
C SER A 200 -23.39 -2.08 -3.75
N ILE A 201 -24.69 -2.16 -3.41
CA ILE A 201 -25.17 -2.39 -2.05
C ILE A 201 -25.34 -3.89 -1.73
N VAL A 202 -25.27 -4.74 -2.75
CA VAL A 202 -25.19 -6.19 -2.56
C VAL A 202 -23.71 -6.54 -2.37
N PRO A 203 -23.34 -7.26 -1.30
CA PRO A 203 -21.97 -7.69 -1.09
C PRO A 203 -21.45 -8.53 -2.27
N VAL A 204 -20.33 -8.10 -2.87
CA VAL A 204 -19.71 -8.78 -4.02
C VAL A 204 -18.21 -8.97 -3.81
N LYS A 205 -17.63 -10.03 -4.37
CA LYS A 205 -16.17 -10.27 -4.33
C LYS A 205 -15.41 -9.52 -5.42
N ARG A 206 -16.11 -9.00 -6.44
CA ARG A 206 -15.54 -8.24 -7.55
C ARG A 206 -16.15 -6.84 -7.60
N LEU A 207 -15.34 -5.80 -7.39
CA LEU A 207 -15.81 -4.42 -7.28
C LEU A 207 -14.84 -3.42 -7.92
N GLU A 208 -15.35 -2.46 -8.67
CA GLU A 208 -14.55 -1.33 -9.16
C GLU A 208 -14.47 -0.20 -8.12
N TYR A 209 -13.25 0.15 -7.72
CA TYR A 209 -12.99 1.27 -6.81
C TYR A 209 -11.68 1.97 -7.17
N LEU A 210 -11.69 3.31 -7.21
CA LEU A 210 -10.58 4.17 -7.65
C LEU A 210 -10.05 3.88 -9.06
N GLY A 211 -10.93 3.36 -9.94
CA GLY A 211 -10.59 2.99 -11.33
C GLY A 211 -9.78 1.69 -11.45
N ILE A 212 -9.79 0.86 -10.40
CA ILE A 212 -9.22 -0.48 -10.35
C ILE A 212 -10.37 -1.44 -10.05
N VAL A 213 -10.40 -2.58 -10.74
CA VAL A 213 -11.25 -3.70 -10.39
C VAL A 213 -10.49 -4.57 -9.38
N TRP A 214 -11.10 -4.76 -8.22
CA TRP A 214 -10.60 -5.60 -7.14
C TRP A 214 -11.43 -6.88 -7.12
N ASP A 215 -10.78 -8.04 -7.23
CA ASP A 215 -11.42 -9.36 -7.17
C ASP A 215 -10.79 -10.15 -6.02
N THR A 216 -11.47 -10.17 -4.88
CA THR A 216 -11.00 -10.87 -3.67
C THR A 216 -11.14 -12.38 -3.77
N GLY A 217 -12.08 -12.86 -4.61
CA GLY A 217 -12.32 -14.28 -4.87
C GLY A 217 -11.21 -14.92 -5.70
N ARG A 218 -10.68 -14.18 -6.68
CA ARG A 218 -9.55 -14.61 -7.50
C ARG A 218 -8.20 -14.09 -6.99
N ASN A 219 -8.20 -13.25 -5.95
CA ASN A 219 -7.02 -12.52 -5.44
C ASN A 219 -6.32 -11.68 -6.53
N ILE A 220 -7.10 -10.97 -7.36
CA ILE A 220 -6.60 -10.22 -8.52
C ILE A 220 -7.00 -8.74 -8.45
N LYS A 221 -6.11 -7.86 -8.90
CA LYS A 221 -6.39 -6.45 -9.21
C LYS A 221 -5.99 -6.12 -10.65
N CYS A 222 -6.84 -5.37 -11.36
CA CYS A 222 -6.59 -4.91 -12.73
C CYS A 222 -7.22 -3.54 -12.97
N LEU A 223 -6.86 -2.89 -14.09
CA LEU A 223 -7.53 -1.66 -14.49
C LEU A 223 -8.99 -1.95 -14.89
N ALA A 224 -9.88 -0.98 -14.66
CA ALA A 224 -11.21 -1.03 -15.24
C ALA A 224 -11.15 -1.02 -16.78
N GLU A 225 -11.99 -1.81 -17.44
CA GLU A 225 -11.96 -2.01 -18.90
C GLU A 225 -12.00 -0.69 -19.68
N LYS A 226 -12.88 0.23 -19.28
CA LYS A 226 -12.99 1.57 -19.88
C LYS A 226 -11.66 2.34 -19.84
N LYS A 227 -10.87 2.17 -18.79
CA LYS A 227 -9.54 2.79 -18.67
C LYS A 227 -8.50 2.10 -19.54
N VAL A 228 -8.57 0.77 -19.68
CA VAL A 228 -7.69 0.01 -20.58
C VAL A 228 -7.89 0.48 -22.02
N VAL A 229 -9.14 0.49 -22.50
CA VAL A 229 -9.48 0.91 -23.86
C VAL A 229 -9.05 2.35 -24.13
N SER A 230 -9.36 3.28 -23.21
CA SER A 230 -8.94 4.68 -23.32
C SER A 230 -7.42 4.82 -23.38
N LEU A 231 -6.70 4.14 -22.48
CA LEU A 231 -5.23 4.18 -22.44
C LEU A 231 -4.61 3.62 -23.73
N GLN A 232 -5.05 2.44 -24.17
CA GLN A 232 -4.55 1.81 -25.40
C GLN A 232 -4.80 2.69 -26.63
N SER A 233 -5.97 3.34 -26.72
CA SER A 233 -6.33 4.19 -27.85
C SER A 233 -5.45 5.43 -27.93
N GLU A 234 -5.19 6.08 -26.79
CA GLU A 234 -4.29 7.23 -26.70
C GLU A 234 -2.84 6.85 -27.03
N ILE A 235 -2.35 5.72 -26.51
CA ILE A 235 -1.01 5.25 -26.82
C ILE A 235 -0.87 4.93 -28.31
N LYS A 236 -1.85 4.23 -28.91
CA LYS A 236 -1.87 3.95 -30.36
C LYS A 236 -1.82 5.25 -31.17
N ALA A 237 -2.53 6.29 -30.75
CA ALA A 237 -2.49 7.59 -31.43
C ALA A 237 -1.09 8.23 -31.34
N ILE A 238 -0.45 8.22 -30.17
CA ILE A 238 0.92 8.74 -29.97
C ILE A 238 1.93 7.96 -30.83
N VAL A 239 1.86 6.63 -30.83
CA VAL A 239 2.76 5.76 -31.60
C VAL A 239 2.59 5.99 -33.11
N ARG A 240 1.34 6.05 -33.61
CA ARG A 240 1.06 6.34 -35.04
C ARG A 240 1.57 7.72 -35.47
N LYS A 241 1.40 8.73 -34.61
CA LYS A 241 1.90 10.09 -34.83
C LYS A 241 3.45 10.15 -34.82
N ASN A 242 4.09 9.16 -34.19
CA ASN A 242 5.55 9.03 -34.04
C ASN A 242 6.25 10.26 -33.43
N CYS A 243 5.50 11.12 -32.77
CA CYS A 243 6.03 12.26 -32.03
C CYS A 243 5.11 12.62 -30.86
N TRP A 244 5.71 13.19 -29.82
CA TRP A 244 5.02 13.64 -28.62
C TRP A 244 5.59 14.95 -28.11
N SER A 245 4.79 15.67 -27.36
CA SER A 245 5.19 16.86 -26.61
C SER A 245 5.45 16.55 -25.14
N TRP A 246 6.07 17.49 -24.43
CA TRP A 246 6.21 17.37 -22.97
C TRP A 246 4.85 17.17 -22.30
N HIS A 247 3.82 17.89 -22.75
CA HIS A 247 2.46 17.75 -22.22
C HIS A 247 1.90 16.33 -22.43
N GLU A 248 1.96 15.82 -23.67
CA GLU A 248 1.50 14.46 -23.99
C GLU A 248 2.26 13.40 -23.17
N ALA A 249 3.58 13.55 -23.05
CA ALA A 249 4.43 12.66 -22.25
C ALA A 249 4.04 12.65 -20.76
N LYS A 250 3.78 13.82 -20.16
CA LYS A 250 3.35 13.90 -18.75
C LYS A 250 1.94 13.36 -18.54
N VAL A 251 1.01 13.64 -19.45
CA VAL A 251 -0.37 13.11 -19.37
C VAL A 251 -0.35 11.59 -19.43
N ILE A 252 0.37 11.00 -20.40
CA ILE A 252 0.42 9.55 -20.54
C ILE A 252 1.12 8.89 -19.36
N LEU A 253 2.26 9.43 -18.89
CA LEU A 253 2.94 8.94 -17.69
C LEU A 253 2.07 9.02 -16.43
N GLY A 254 1.23 10.06 -16.33
CA GLY A 254 0.26 10.19 -15.24
C GLY A 254 -0.78 9.07 -15.24
N LYS A 255 -1.29 8.68 -16.41
CA LYS A 255 -2.20 7.54 -16.57
C LYS A 255 -1.50 6.20 -16.31
N LEU A 256 -0.30 6.03 -16.87
CA LEU A 256 0.53 4.84 -16.68
C LEU A 256 0.93 4.63 -15.23
N ASN A 257 1.06 5.68 -14.41
CA ASN A 257 1.38 5.52 -12.99
C ASN A 257 0.31 4.73 -12.21
N LEU A 258 -0.98 4.90 -12.54
CA LEU A 258 -2.06 4.06 -11.99
C LEU A 258 -2.00 2.65 -12.58
N ALA A 259 -1.82 2.54 -13.89
CA ALA A 259 -1.73 1.25 -14.60
C ALA A 259 -0.58 0.37 -14.05
N ALA A 260 0.58 0.98 -13.80
CA ALA A 260 1.78 0.32 -13.30
C ALA A 260 1.64 -0.24 -11.88
N PHE A 261 0.59 0.11 -11.15
CA PHE A 261 0.27 -0.52 -9.86
C PHE A 261 -0.43 -1.87 -10.02
N VAL A 262 -1.11 -2.10 -11.15
CA VAL A 262 -1.92 -3.30 -11.38
C VAL A 262 -1.45 -4.17 -12.55
N VAL A 263 -0.57 -3.64 -13.42
CA VAL A 263 0.02 -4.36 -14.54
C VAL A 263 1.42 -4.87 -14.15
N PRO A 264 1.73 -6.18 -14.34
CA PRO A 264 3.03 -6.74 -14.02
C PRO A 264 4.17 -6.02 -14.77
N LEU A 265 5.26 -5.68 -14.07
CA LEU A 265 6.40 -4.92 -14.62
C LEU A 265 6.03 -3.55 -15.20
N GLY A 266 4.84 -3.01 -14.90
CA GLY A 266 4.42 -1.73 -15.48
C GLY A 266 5.35 -0.58 -15.10
N ARG A 267 5.95 -0.57 -13.90
CA ARG A 267 6.88 0.52 -13.54
C ARG A 267 8.18 0.41 -14.34
N LEU A 268 8.63 -0.80 -14.65
CA LEU A 268 9.81 -1.05 -15.50
C LEU A 268 9.63 -0.38 -16.87
N HIS A 269 8.50 -0.65 -17.52
CA HIS A 269 8.12 -0.06 -18.81
C HIS A 269 7.72 1.43 -18.74
N CYS A 270 7.73 2.04 -17.55
CA CYS A 270 7.67 3.50 -17.41
C CYS A 270 9.05 4.15 -17.33
N ARG A 271 10.12 3.43 -16.98
CA ARG A 271 11.40 4.07 -16.61
C ARG A 271 12.08 4.77 -17.76
N LYS A 272 12.14 4.14 -18.95
CA LYS A 272 12.74 4.78 -20.13
C LYS A 272 11.89 5.96 -20.61
N LEU A 273 10.56 5.79 -20.63
CA LEU A 273 9.62 6.89 -20.93
C LEU A 273 9.81 8.09 -19.99
N GLN A 274 9.97 7.85 -18.68
CA GLN A 274 10.23 8.90 -17.69
C GLN A 274 11.56 9.61 -17.93
N ARG A 275 12.63 8.86 -18.27
CA ARG A 275 13.93 9.44 -18.59
C ARG A 275 13.85 10.37 -19.79
N ILE A 276 13.20 9.92 -20.87
CA ILE A 276 13.02 10.73 -22.09
C ILE A 276 12.12 11.94 -21.80
N ALA A 277 11.05 11.78 -21.03
CA ALA A 277 10.14 12.89 -20.73
C ALA A 277 10.80 14.02 -19.90
N VAL A 278 11.89 13.73 -19.17
CA VAL A 278 12.66 14.76 -18.44
C VAL A 278 13.55 15.58 -19.37
N THR A 279 13.92 15.05 -20.53
CA THR A 279 14.74 15.77 -21.51
C THR A 279 13.91 16.64 -22.46
N LEU A 280 12.57 16.55 -22.40
CA LEU A 280 11.67 17.40 -23.19
C LEU A 280 11.55 18.80 -22.56
N PRO A 281 11.42 19.88 -23.36
CA PRO A 281 11.36 21.24 -22.83
C PRO A 281 10.03 21.50 -22.12
N GLU A 282 10.09 21.75 -20.81
CA GLU A 282 8.89 22.08 -20.01
C GLU A 282 8.35 23.48 -20.32
N GLN A 283 9.21 24.41 -20.76
CA GLN A 283 8.80 25.76 -21.12
C GLN A 283 8.00 25.78 -22.43
N ASP A 284 8.29 24.85 -23.35
CA ASP A 284 7.56 24.67 -24.60
C ASP A 284 6.78 23.34 -24.58
N LYS A 285 5.66 23.39 -23.87
CA LYS A 285 4.88 22.19 -23.51
C LYS A 285 4.28 21.45 -24.69
N TYR A 286 4.16 22.09 -25.85
CA TYR A 286 3.43 21.58 -27.01
C TYR A 286 4.32 21.32 -28.23
N SER A 287 5.59 21.73 -28.18
CA SER A 287 6.57 21.36 -29.20
C SER A 287 6.67 19.84 -29.37
N LYS A 288 6.73 19.40 -30.63
CA LYS A 288 6.66 17.99 -31.02
C LYS A 288 8.08 17.42 -31.18
N PHE A 289 8.36 16.32 -30.48
CA PHE A 289 9.63 15.61 -30.53
C PHE A 289 9.41 14.18 -31.02
N LYS A 290 10.29 13.70 -31.91
CA LYS A 290 10.23 12.33 -32.45
C LYS A 290 10.35 11.30 -31.32
N LEU A 291 9.56 10.23 -31.39
CA LEU A 291 9.69 9.12 -30.44
C LEU A 291 10.99 8.35 -30.70
N GLN A 292 11.72 8.05 -29.63
CA GLN A 292 12.88 7.16 -29.70
C GLN A 292 12.41 5.70 -29.86
N PRO A 293 13.19 4.81 -30.54
CA PRO A 293 12.79 3.42 -30.74
C PRO A 293 12.41 2.68 -29.44
N HIS A 294 13.17 2.90 -28.38
CA HIS A 294 12.88 2.32 -27.07
C HIS A 294 11.58 2.85 -26.44
N ALA A 295 11.22 4.11 -26.69
CA ALA A 295 9.93 4.67 -26.24
C ALA A 295 8.77 4.04 -26.99
N VAL A 296 8.92 3.84 -28.31
CA VAL A 296 7.93 3.11 -29.12
C VAL A 296 7.76 1.69 -28.59
N ALA A 297 8.86 0.99 -28.30
CA ALA A 297 8.80 -0.37 -27.74
C ALA A 297 8.05 -0.43 -26.40
N ASP A 298 8.34 0.47 -25.45
CA ASP A 298 7.63 0.52 -24.17
C ASP A 298 6.14 0.91 -24.33
N LEU A 299 5.82 1.85 -25.21
CA LEU A 299 4.44 2.24 -25.51
C LEU A 299 3.65 1.10 -26.17
N THR A 300 4.25 0.40 -27.14
CA THR A 300 3.64 -0.79 -27.76
C THR A 300 3.43 -1.90 -26.75
N TRP A 301 4.41 -2.15 -25.87
CA TRP A 301 4.26 -3.09 -24.77
C TRP A 301 3.06 -2.74 -23.89
N TRP A 302 2.85 -1.45 -23.59
CA TRP A 302 1.67 -1.01 -22.83
C TRP A 302 0.36 -1.28 -23.55
N VAL A 303 0.31 -1.12 -24.88
CA VAL A 303 -0.87 -1.47 -25.67
C VAL A 303 -1.22 -2.94 -25.51
N GLU A 304 -0.22 -3.81 -25.55
CA GLU A 304 -0.39 -5.26 -25.44
C GLU A 304 -0.69 -5.72 -24.01
N ASN A 305 -0.17 -5.02 -22.99
CA ASN A 305 -0.15 -5.54 -21.61
C ASN A 305 -1.06 -4.78 -20.63
N ALA A 306 -1.67 -3.65 -21.01
CA ALA A 306 -2.49 -2.83 -20.11
C ALA A 306 -3.71 -3.56 -19.49
N HIS A 307 -4.20 -4.62 -20.13
CA HIS A 307 -5.32 -5.45 -19.66
C HIS A 307 -4.89 -6.51 -18.62
N LYS A 308 -3.58 -6.73 -18.44
CA LYS A 308 -3.06 -7.71 -17.49
C LYS A 308 -3.34 -7.30 -16.05
N SER A 309 -3.18 -8.27 -15.17
CA SER A 309 -3.54 -8.15 -13.77
C SER A 309 -2.40 -8.62 -12.87
N THR A 310 -2.46 -8.20 -11.60
CA THR A 310 -1.52 -8.61 -10.55
C THR A 310 -2.29 -9.14 -9.36
N ALA A 311 -1.62 -9.88 -8.48
CA ALA A 311 -2.24 -10.34 -7.25
C ALA A 311 -2.55 -9.16 -6.30
N ILE A 312 -3.65 -9.26 -5.54
CA ILE A 312 -3.88 -8.35 -4.40
C ILE A 312 -2.86 -8.66 -3.31
N HIS A 313 -2.77 -9.94 -2.95
CA HIS A 313 -1.80 -10.49 -2.01
C HIS A 313 -0.85 -11.44 -2.73
N HIS A 314 0.44 -11.18 -2.64
CA HIS A 314 1.43 -12.11 -3.17
C HIS A 314 1.52 -13.37 -2.28
N PRO A 315 1.87 -14.53 -2.87
CA PRO A 315 2.12 -15.74 -2.10
C PRO A 315 3.20 -15.52 -1.04
N THR A 316 3.16 -16.31 0.03
CA THR A 316 4.22 -16.31 1.03
C THR A 316 5.53 -16.77 0.39
N PRO A 317 6.67 -16.14 0.71
CA PRO A 317 7.96 -16.56 0.20
C PRO A 317 8.28 -18.02 0.56
N THR A 318 8.76 -18.76 -0.42
CA THR A 318 9.25 -20.15 -0.28
C THR A 318 10.77 -20.23 -0.38
N LEU A 319 11.41 -19.20 -0.94
CA LEU A 319 12.86 -19.05 -1.04
C LEU A 319 13.27 -17.77 -0.32
N PHE A 320 14.14 -17.90 0.67
CA PHE A 320 14.73 -16.81 1.42
C PHE A 320 16.17 -16.65 0.98
N ILE A 321 16.45 -15.55 0.31
CA ILE A 321 17.74 -15.24 -0.30
C ILE A 321 18.36 -14.06 0.42
N THR A 322 19.62 -14.19 0.80
CA THR A 322 20.42 -13.04 1.26
C THR A 322 21.64 -12.92 0.37
N THR A 323 21.99 -11.69 -0.05
CA THR A 323 23.12 -11.44 -0.97
C THR A 323 24.04 -10.36 -0.43
N ASP A 324 25.29 -10.42 -0.87
CA ASP A 324 26.32 -9.41 -0.64
C ASP A 324 27.30 -9.37 -1.81
N ALA A 325 27.86 -8.19 -2.09
CA ALA A 325 28.91 -8.00 -3.07
C ALA A 325 30.10 -7.25 -2.47
N ALA A 326 31.29 -7.86 -2.51
CA ALA A 326 32.55 -7.24 -2.13
C ALA A 326 33.43 -6.98 -3.34
N ASP A 327 34.63 -6.43 -3.14
CA ASP A 327 35.61 -6.28 -4.22
C ASP A 327 36.27 -7.58 -4.65
N SER A 328 36.32 -8.57 -3.75
CA SER A 328 36.87 -9.91 -3.99
C SER A 328 35.93 -10.82 -4.77
N GLY A 329 34.62 -10.67 -4.60
CA GLY A 329 33.63 -11.58 -5.16
C GLY A 329 32.22 -11.28 -4.68
N TRP A 330 31.33 -12.25 -4.88
CA TRP A 330 29.96 -12.20 -4.43
C TRP A 330 29.61 -13.41 -3.55
N GLY A 331 28.68 -13.20 -2.63
CA GLY A 331 28.23 -14.20 -1.67
C GLY A 331 26.72 -14.17 -1.51
N ALA A 332 26.13 -15.33 -1.26
CA ALA A 332 24.70 -15.45 -1.02
C ALA A 332 24.34 -16.67 -0.19
N THR A 333 23.19 -16.59 0.46
CA THR A 333 22.52 -17.75 1.06
C THR A 333 21.13 -17.93 0.47
N VAL A 334 20.71 -19.18 0.24
CA VAL A 334 19.36 -19.53 -0.19
C VAL A 334 18.84 -20.63 0.71
N ASN A 335 17.86 -20.31 1.58
CA ASN A 335 17.34 -21.24 2.59
C ASN A 335 18.48 -21.92 3.40
N GLY A 336 19.49 -21.16 3.82
CA GLY A 336 20.67 -21.66 4.55
C GLY A 336 21.81 -22.16 3.65
N LYS A 337 21.51 -22.65 2.44
CA LYS A 337 22.54 -23.10 1.49
C LYS A 337 23.41 -21.93 1.02
N LYS A 338 24.73 -22.11 1.08
CA LYS A 338 25.74 -21.08 0.83
C LYS A 338 26.18 -21.12 -0.64
N PHE A 339 26.26 -19.96 -1.27
CA PHE A 339 26.71 -19.76 -2.65
C PHE A 339 27.73 -18.62 -2.67
N TRP A 340 28.75 -18.73 -3.51
CA TRP A 340 29.73 -17.67 -3.70
C TRP A 340 30.44 -17.84 -5.04
N GLY A 341 31.10 -16.78 -5.50
CA GLY A 341 31.97 -16.84 -6.67
C GLY A 341 32.87 -15.61 -6.79
N PRO A 342 34.04 -15.73 -7.44
CA PRO A 342 34.90 -14.61 -7.72
C PRO A 342 34.32 -13.72 -8.83
N TRP A 343 34.79 -12.48 -8.90
CA TRP A 343 34.55 -11.64 -10.06
C TRP A 343 35.46 -12.02 -11.23
N LEU A 344 34.91 -12.02 -12.44
CA LEU A 344 35.73 -12.09 -13.65
C LEU A 344 36.54 -10.78 -13.82
N PRO A 345 37.67 -10.78 -14.56
CA PRO A 345 38.54 -9.60 -14.68
C PRO A 345 37.82 -8.32 -15.16
N ASN A 346 36.85 -8.46 -16.07
CA ASN A 346 36.04 -7.35 -16.57
C ASN A 346 34.97 -6.86 -15.58
N GLN A 347 34.69 -7.61 -14.51
CA GLN A 347 33.69 -7.30 -13.48
C GLN A 347 34.28 -6.57 -12.28
N ASN A 348 35.60 -6.68 -12.07
CA ASN A 348 36.29 -6.04 -10.94
C ASN A 348 36.09 -4.52 -10.87
N HIS A 349 36.06 -3.87 -12.04
CA HIS A 349 35.90 -2.42 -12.19
C HIS A 349 34.46 -1.93 -12.08
N TRP A 350 33.49 -2.81 -11.85
CA TRP A 350 32.09 -2.39 -11.69
C TRP A 350 31.88 -1.65 -10.38
N HIS A 351 31.09 -0.58 -10.42
CA HIS A 351 30.71 0.12 -9.20
C HIS A 351 29.86 -0.79 -8.29
N SER A 352 29.95 -0.59 -6.98
CA SER A 352 29.31 -1.44 -5.95
C SER A 352 27.82 -1.73 -6.23
N ASN A 353 26.97 -0.71 -6.47
CA ASN A 353 25.54 -0.94 -6.75
C ASN A 353 25.26 -1.88 -7.95
N TYR A 354 26.17 -1.94 -8.94
CA TYR A 354 26.02 -2.84 -10.08
C TYR A 354 26.45 -4.26 -9.70
N LYS A 355 27.58 -4.40 -8.97
CA LYS A 355 28.00 -5.68 -8.40
C LYS A 355 26.88 -6.31 -7.55
N GLU A 356 26.21 -5.52 -6.72
CA GLU A 356 25.07 -5.95 -5.90
C GLU A 356 23.90 -6.52 -6.70
N LEU A 357 23.43 -5.79 -7.73
CA LEU A 357 22.38 -6.30 -8.60
C LEU A 357 22.84 -7.49 -9.45
N TRP A 358 24.11 -7.50 -9.84
CA TRP A 358 24.68 -8.64 -10.56
C TRP A 358 24.74 -9.90 -9.69
N THR A 359 25.10 -9.78 -8.40
CA THR A 359 25.03 -10.88 -7.44
C THR A 359 23.64 -11.50 -7.40
N VAL A 360 22.60 -10.66 -7.32
CA VAL A 360 21.21 -11.13 -7.37
C VAL A 360 20.94 -11.90 -8.66
N TYR A 361 21.39 -11.38 -9.81
CA TYR A 361 21.22 -12.04 -11.09
C TYR A 361 21.94 -13.41 -11.15
N GLU A 362 23.18 -13.50 -10.66
CA GLU A 362 23.93 -14.77 -10.64
C GLU A 362 23.28 -15.81 -9.73
N VAL A 363 22.83 -15.42 -8.53
CA VAL A 363 22.10 -16.33 -7.63
C VAL A 363 20.83 -16.86 -8.29
N LEU A 364 20.06 -16.00 -8.96
CA LEU A 364 18.85 -16.44 -9.67
C LEU A 364 19.19 -17.35 -10.87
N LYS A 365 20.30 -17.12 -11.57
CA LYS A 365 20.78 -18.03 -12.61
C LYS A 365 21.15 -19.39 -12.04
N CYS A 366 21.90 -19.44 -10.94
CA CYS A 366 22.29 -20.68 -10.27
C CYS A 366 21.07 -21.50 -9.82
N LEU A 367 20.01 -20.84 -9.32
CA LEU A 367 18.77 -21.52 -8.95
C LEU A 367 18.01 -22.08 -10.16
N GLY A 368 18.12 -21.43 -11.32
CA GLY A 368 17.67 -21.97 -12.60
C GLY A 368 16.22 -22.51 -12.57
N PRO A 369 15.99 -23.81 -12.82
CA PRO A 369 14.65 -24.42 -12.77
C PRO A 369 13.96 -24.34 -11.39
N GLN A 370 14.70 -24.28 -10.28
CA GLN A 370 14.14 -24.24 -8.93
C GLN A 370 13.29 -22.99 -8.68
N LEU A 371 13.45 -21.95 -9.50
CA LEU A 371 12.68 -20.73 -9.43
C LEU A 371 11.24 -20.87 -9.93
N LYS A 372 10.92 -21.91 -10.71
CA LYS A 372 9.62 -22.02 -11.39
C LYS A 372 8.47 -21.94 -10.38
N GLU A 373 7.60 -20.94 -10.56
CA GLU A 373 6.38 -20.72 -9.76
C GLU A 373 6.64 -20.54 -8.25
N LYS A 374 7.86 -20.14 -7.85
CA LYS A 374 8.21 -19.83 -6.46
C LYS A 374 7.96 -18.37 -6.12
N SER A 375 7.81 -18.09 -4.82
CA SER A 375 7.92 -16.73 -4.29
C SER A 375 9.23 -16.57 -3.51
N LEU A 376 9.90 -15.45 -3.72
CA LEU A 376 11.23 -15.18 -3.17
C LEU A 376 11.18 -13.94 -2.28
N MET A 377 11.86 -14.03 -1.14
CA MET A 377 12.25 -12.88 -0.35
C MET A 377 13.75 -12.69 -0.50
N LEU A 378 14.17 -11.59 -1.11
CA LEU A 378 15.56 -11.19 -1.24
C LEU A 378 15.91 -10.15 -0.16
N GLN A 379 16.98 -10.39 0.57
CA GLN A 379 17.57 -9.47 1.54
C GLN A 379 18.95 -9.00 1.07
N SER A 380 19.19 -7.69 1.14
CA SER A 380 20.48 -7.08 0.83
C SER A 380 20.65 -5.82 1.69
N ASP A 381 21.89 -5.50 2.02
CA ASP A 381 22.28 -4.25 2.68
C ASP A 381 22.46 -3.08 1.71
N ASN A 382 22.39 -3.33 0.40
CA ASN A 382 22.41 -2.28 -0.58
C ASN A 382 21.00 -1.70 -0.82
N ARG A 383 20.74 -0.54 -0.22
CA ARG A 383 19.46 0.18 -0.38
C ARG A 383 19.14 0.53 -1.84
N THR A 384 20.15 0.77 -2.67
CA THR A 384 19.96 1.07 -4.11
C THR A 384 19.45 -0.16 -4.84
N ALA A 385 20.08 -1.32 -4.65
CA ALA A 385 19.65 -2.59 -5.24
C ALA A 385 18.22 -2.95 -4.81
N VAL A 386 17.93 -2.87 -3.50
CA VAL A 386 16.58 -3.08 -2.95
C VAL A 386 15.57 -2.11 -3.57
N ALA A 387 15.91 -0.83 -3.70
CA ALA A 387 15.02 0.17 -4.30
C ALA A 387 14.77 -0.09 -5.79
N TYR A 388 15.80 -0.46 -6.55
CA TYR A 388 15.68 -0.79 -7.97
C TYR A 388 14.81 -2.03 -8.17
N LEU A 389 14.99 -3.10 -7.40
CA LEU A 389 14.13 -4.28 -7.50
C LEU A 389 12.69 -4.00 -7.08
N THR A 390 12.48 -3.32 -5.95
CA THR A 390 11.14 -3.01 -5.41
C THR A 390 10.35 -2.03 -6.28
N LYS A 391 11.04 -1.07 -6.91
CA LYS A 391 10.41 -0.05 -7.77
C LYS A 391 10.44 -0.43 -9.24
N GLU A 392 10.90 -1.63 -9.59
CA GLU A 392 11.09 -2.10 -10.96
C GLU A 392 11.91 -1.10 -11.79
N GLY A 393 13.14 -0.85 -11.32
CA GLY A 393 14.11 0.06 -11.92
C GLY A 393 14.09 1.47 -11.33
N GLY A 394 14.97 2.29 -11.90
CA GLY A 394 15.15 3.70 -11.55
C GLY A 394 15.44 4.54 -12.78
N THR A 395 15.36 5.86 -12.63
CA THR A 395 15.54 6.82 -13.73
C THR A 395 16.92 7.46 -13.75
N LYS A 396 17.80 7.19 -12.78
CA LYS A 396 19.12 7.83 -12.68
C LYS A 396 20.19 7.12 -13.50
N SER A 397 20.43 5.84 -13.21
CA SER A 397 21.41 5.02 -13.94
C SER A 397 20.73 4.07 -14.93
N LEU A 398 21.10 4.19 -16.21
CA LEU A 398 20.65 3.29 -17.28
C LEU A 398 21.23 1.87 -17.09
N LYS A 399 22.52 1.77 -16.76
CA LYS A 399 23.20 0.51 -16.48
C LYS A 399 22.50 -0.29 -15.36
N LEU A 400 22.05 0.38 -14.30
CA LEU A 400 21.28 -0.28 -13.23
C LEU A 400 19.86 -0.67 -13.66
N LEU A 401 19.24 0.11 -14.54
CA LEU A 401 17.93 -0.20 -15.10
C LEU A 401 18.01 -1.45 -15.99
N GLU A 402 19.07 -1.60 -16.77
CA GLU A 402 19.30 -2.76 -17.65
C GLU A 402 19.47 -4.06 -16.87
N ILE A 403 20.35 -4.11 -15.86
CA ILE A 403 20.48 -5.32 -15.02
C ILE A 403 19.20 -5.62 -14.24
N THR A 404 18.48 -4.59 -13.77
CA THR A 404 17.16 -4.79 -13.14
C THR A 404 16.15 -5.38 -14.12
N THR A 405 16.19 -4.96 -15.39
CA THR A 405 15.34 -5.52 -16.46
C THR A 405 15.66 -7.00 -16.66
N LEU A 406 16.94 -7.39 -16.67
CA LEU A 406 17.36 -8.80 -16.80
C LEU A 406 16.82 -9.64 -15.63
N ILE A 407 17.01 -9.18 -14.40
CA ILE A 407 16.53 -9.88 -13.18
C ILE A 407 15.01 -10.07 -13.23
N LEU A 408 14.25 -9.00 -13.46
CA LEU A 408 12.79 -9.05 -13.41
C LEU A 408 12.20 -9.84 -14.59
N THR A 409 12.82 -9.76 -15.77
CA THR A 409 12.41 -10.56 -16.94
C THR A 409 12.70 -12.05 -16.70
N LEU A 410 13.83 -12.39 -16.07
CA LEU A 410 14.13 -13.76 -15.64
C LEU A 410 13.06 -14.26 -14.67
N CYS A 411 12.71 -13.47 -13.66
CA CYS A 411 11.64 -13.82 -12.71
C CYS A 411 10.30 -14.03 -13.42
N GLN A 412 9.92 -13.12 -14.32
CA GLN A 412 8.68 -13.24 -15.10
C GLN A 412 8.67 -14.51 -15.97
N ARG A 413 9.76 -14.82 -16.67
CA ARG A 413 9.89 -16.05 -17.48
C ARG A 413 9.76 -17.32 -16.65
N ARG A 414 10.19 -17.29 -15.39
CA ARG A 414 10.06 -18.39 -14.42
C ARG A 414 8.73 -18.34 -13.65
N LYS A 415 7.84 -17.38 -13.93
CA LYS A 415 6.59 -17.13 -13.20
C LYS A 415 6.81 -16.99 -11.69
N CYS A 416 7.93 -16.44 -11.28
CA CYS A 416 8.27 -16.28 -9.87
C CYS A 416 8.10 -14.83 -9.42
N HIS A 417 7.73 -14.66 -8.16
CA HIS A 417 7.51 -13.34 -7.57
C HIS A 417 8.64 -13.01 -6.59
N ILE A 418 9.37 -11.94 -6.84
CA ILE A 418 10.45 -11.44 -5.98
C ILE A 418 9.99 -10.25 -5.14
N THR A 419 10.23 -10.33 -3.83
CA THR A 419 10.13 -9.21 -2.91
C THR A 419 11.51 -8.89 -2.35
N ALA A 420 12.01 -7.68 -2.60
CA ALA A 420 13.29 -7.22 -2.06
C ALA A 420 13.11 -6.45 -0.75
N ARG A 421 13.98 -6.71 0.22
CA ARG A 421 13.96 -6.11 1.56
C ARG A 421 15.37 -5.70 1.97
N TYR A 422 15.46 -4.58 2.68
CA TYR A 422 16.72 -4.13 3.24
C TYR A 422 17.04 -4.90 4.53
N LEU A 423 18.29 -5.32 4.65
CA LEU A 423 18.91 -5.90 5.84
C LEU A 423 20.14 -5.05 6.19
N PRO A 424 20.27 -4.43 7.37
CA PRO A 424 21.47 -3.67 7.69
C PRO A 424 22.75 -4.53 7.60
N GLY A 425 23.85 -3.97 7.08
CA GLY A 425 25.10 -4.71 6.83
C GLY A 425 25.68 -5.38 8.08
N ILE A 426 25.54 -4.76 9.26
CA ILE A 426 25.90 -5.35 10.57
C ILE A 426 25.18 -6.68 10.88
N TYR A 427 24.07 -6.94 10.20
CA TYR A 427 23.27 -8.16 10.32
C TYR A 427 23.37 -9.07 9.07
N ASN A 428 24.22 -8.70 8.09
CA ASN A 428 24.43 -9.41 6.82
C ASN A 428 25.71 -10.28 6.83
N GLY A 429 26.25 -10.59 8.01
CA GLY A 429 27.61 -11.14 8.16
C GLY A 429 27.87 -12.47 7.43
N ILE A 430 26.84 -13.32 7.23
CA ILE A 430 27.02 -14.57 6.48
C ILE A 430 27.27 -14.29 4.99
N ALA A 431 26.46 -13.44 4.35
CA ALA A 431 26.63 -13.15 2.94
C ALA A 431 27.91 -12.34 2.68
N ASP A 432 28.25 -11.38 3.57
CA ASP A 432 29.53 -10.65 3.54
C ASP A 432 30.74 -11.58 3.73
N GLY A 433 30.65 -12.54 4.66
CA GLY A 433 31.68 -13.56 4.83
C GLY A 433 31.92 -14.37 3.56
N LEU A 434 30.84 -14.79 2.88
CA LEU A 434 30.90 -15.52 1.62
C LEU A 434 31.46 -14.69 0.47
N SER A 435 31.11 -13.40 0.35
CA SER A 435 31.60 -12.52 -0.72
C SER A 435 33.09 -12.19 -0.58
N ARG A 436 33.62 -12.32 0.64
CA ARG A 436 35.02 -12.03 1.00
C ARG A 436 35.88 -13.24 1.29
N LEU A 437 35.32 -14.46 1.19
CA LEU A 437 35.99 -15.70 1.60
C LEU A 437 36.54 -15.64 3.04
N LYS A 438 35.78 -15.01 3.94
CA LYS A 438 36.09 -14.95 5.38
C LYS A 438 35.34 -16.05 6.12
N SER A 439 35.86 -16.43 7.28
CA SER A 439 35.14 -17.31 8.21
C SER A 439 33.83 -16.64 8.66
N LEU A 440 32.77 -17.43 8.66
CA LEU A 440 31.40 -16.97 8.89
C LEU A 440 31.20 -16.64 10.39
N PRO A 441 30.36 -15.65 10.73
CA PRO A 441 30.08 -15.32 12.11
C PRO A 441 29.28 -16.43 12.80
N GLU A 442 29.65 -16.74 14.04
CA GLU A 442 28.91 -17.68 14.90
C GLU A 442 28.72 -17.01 16.26
N TRP A 443 27.50 -16.55 16.54
CA TRP A 443 27.20 -15.80 17.75
C TRP A 443 26.55 -16.68 18.80
N THR A 444 26.99 -16.55 20.05
CA THR A 444 26.32 -17.14 21.21
C THR A 444 26.15 -16.11 22.32
N LEU A 445 25.20 -16.35 23.22
CA LEU A 445 25.01 -15.55 24.42
C LEU A 445 25.69 -16.22 25.62
N SER A 446 26.29 -15.42 26.48
CA SER A 446 26.86 -15.86 27.76
C SER A 446 25.82 -16.55 28.65
N GLN A 447 26.27 -17.48 29.52
CA GLN A 447 25.41 -18.17 30.47
C GLN A 447 24.66 -17.22 31.41
N GLU A 448 25.28 -16.11 31.82
CA GLU A 448 24.67 -15.10 32.66
C GLU A 448 23.47 -14.46 31.96
N ALA A 449 23.64 -14.08 30.68
CA ALA A 449 22.57 -13.49 29.88
C ALA A 449 21.41 -14.46 29.64
N THR A 450 21.70 -15.72 29.32
CA THR A 450 20.65 -16.72 29.09
C THR A 450 19.92 -17.08 30.38
N SER A 451 20.63 -17.18 31.51
CA SER A 451 20.02 -17.42 32.83
C SER A 451 19.03 -16.30 33.21
N MET A 452 19.43 -15.02 33.06
CA MET A 452 18.53 -13.88 33.30
C MET A 452 17.27 -13.91 32.43
N VAL A 453 17.39 -14.40 31.18
CA VAL A 453 16.26 -14.53 30.27
C VAL A 453 15.36 -15.68 30.70
N PHE A 454 15.93 -16.83 31.05
CA PHE A 454 15.17 -18.03 31.42
C PHE A 454 14.44 -17.88 32.75
N GLU A 455 15.04 -17.23 33.73
CA GLU A 455 14.37 -16.88 34.99
C GLU A 455 13.11 -16.03 34.77
N LYS A 456 13.12 -15.13 33.78
CA LYS A 456 12.00 -14.23 33.50
C LYS A 456 10.96 -14.81 32.54
N LEU A 457 11.39 -15.60 31.57
CA LEU A 457 10.56 -16.04 30.43
C LEU A 457 10.27 -17.54 30.41
N GLY A 458 10.94 -18.31 31.28
CA GLY A 458 10.87 -19.77 31.35
C GLY A 458 12.09 -20.45 30.73
N TYR A 459 12.33 -21.68 31.16
CA TYR A 459 13.43 -22.53 30.68
C TYR A 459 13.00 -23.29 29.41
N PRO A 460 13.69 -23.10 28.27
CA PRO A 460 13.38 -23.83 27.05
C PRO A 460 13.84 -25.29 27.10
N GLU A 461 13.15 -26.14 26.36
CA GLU A 461 13.41 -27.58 26.26
C GLU A 461 14.52 -27.89 25.23
N ILE A 462 14.75 -26.99 24.28
CA ILE A 462 15.65 -27.20 23.14
C ILE A 462 16.21 -25.88 22.61
N ASP A 463 17.46 -25.91 22.15
CA ASP A 463 18.09 -24.86 21.33
C ASP A 463 18.01 -25.20 19.84
N LEU A 464 17.23 -24.45 19.08
CA LEU A 464 16.97 -24.78 17.67
C LEU A 464 18.05 -24.27 16.69
N PHE A 465 18.99 -23.42 17.13
CA PHE A 465 19.95 -22.79 16.23
C PHE A 465 21.35 -22.75 16.85
N ALA A 466 21.95 -23.92 17.07
CA ALA A 466 23.26 -24.03 17.71
C ALA A 466 24.11 -25.17 17.17
N THR A 467 25.43 -25.02 17.30
CA THR A 467 26.40 -26.10 17.15
C THR A 467 26.76 -26.67 18.52
N SER A 468 27.50 -27.78 18.55
CA SER A 468 28.14 -28.28 19.79
C SER A 468 28.97 -27.22 20.55
N ARG A 469 29.42 -26.15 19.88
CA ARG A 469 30.20 -25.05 20.49
C ARG A 469 29.34 -23.89 20.99
N SER A 470 28.21 -23.62 20.35
CA SER A 470 27.33 -22.48 20.68
C SER A 470 26.12 -22.85 21.52
N ALA A 471 25.83 -24.15 21.66
CA ALA A 471 24.66 -24.65 22.39
C ALA A 471 24.62 -24.16 23.84
N ILE A 472 23.50 -23.54 24.21
CA ILE A 472 23.25 -23.08 25.58
C ILE A 472 22.35 -24.05 26.36
N LEU A 473 21.86 -25.10 25.69
CA LEU A 473 21.03 -26.17 26.25
C LEU A 473 21.59 -27.53 25.86
N PRO A 474 21.44 -28.58 26.69
CA PRO A 474 21.92 -29.93 26.36
C PRO A 474 21.25 -30.51 25.12
N ALA A 475 19.96 -30.24 24.91
CA ALA A 475 19.25 -30.59 23.69
C ALA A 475 19.34 -29.42 22.70
N TYR A 476 20.03 -29.64 21.58
CA TYR A 476 20.19 -28.62 20.54
C TYR A 476 20.14 -29.19 19.13
N VAL A 477 19.98 -28.30 18.14
CA VAL A 477 19.84 -28.64 16.71
C VAL A 477 20.88 -27.88 15.90
N SER A 478 21.67 -28.61 15.11
CA SER A 478 22.78 -28.08 14.32
C SER A 478 22.49 -28.08 12.81
N GLU A 479 23.07 -27.13 12.07
CA GLU A 479 23.12 -27.18 10.59
C GLU A 479 24.22 -28.16 10.11
N GLU A 480 25.16 -28.53 10.98
CA GLU A 480 26.30 -29.39 10.65
C GLU A 480 25.89 -30.87 10.63
N ALA A 481 25.91 -31.48 9.43
CA ALA A 481 25.48 -32.87 9.26
C ALA A 481 26.37 -33.90 9.96
N ASN A 482 27.59 -33.52 10.36
CA ASN A 482 28.54 -34.34 11.10
C ASN A 482 28.46 -34.17 12.63
N ASP A 483 27.59 -33.29 13.14
CA ASP A 483 27.37 -33.11 14.57
C ASP A 483 26.48 -34.23 15.13
N THR A 484 27.13 -35.31 15.56
CA THR A 484 26.49 -36.51 16.13
C THR A 484 25.84 -36.28 17.51
N GLN A 485 26.13 -35.16 18.18
CA GLN A 485 25.55 -34.82 19.47
C GLN A 485 24.26 -33.99 19.34
N SER A 486 24.01 -33.42 18.16
CA SER A 486 22.76 -32.71 17.89
C SER A 486 21.54 -33.65 17.87
N GLN A 487 20.39 -33.15 18.30
CA GLN A 487 19.13 -33.90 18.29
C GLN A 487 18.69 -34.27 16.86
N PHE A 488 18.95 -33.38 15.91
CA PHE A 488 18.78 -33.58 14.48
C PHE A 488 19.48 -32.47 13.69
N VAL A 489 19.57 -32.65 12.37
CA VAL A 489 20.19 -31.71 11.43
C VAL A 489 19.14 -30.79 10.82
N ASP A 490 19.47 -29.50 10.68
CA ASP A 490 18.61 -28.42 10.14
C ASP A 490 17.32 -28.22 10.95
N ALA A 491 17.23 -27.10 11.67
CA ALA A 491 16.04 -26.69 12.41
C ALA A 491 14.75 -26.72 11.56
N PHE A 492 14.84 -26.43 10.27
CA PHE A 492 13.68 -26.38 9.37
C PHE A 492 13.29 -27.75 8.80
N SER A 493 14.03 -28.82 9.10
CA SER A 493 13.73 -30.18 8.62
C SER A 493 12.49 -30.80 9.28
N ARG A 494 12.06 -30.26 10.43
CA ARG A 494 10.92 -30.76 11.22
C ARG A 494 9.99 -29.61 11.61
N LYS A 495 8.70 -29.92 11.79
CA LYS A 495 7.77 -29.01 12.46
C LYS A 495 8.19 -28.87 13.92
N TRP A 496 8.08 -27.66 14.47
CA TRP A 496 8.41 -27.44 15.88
C TRP A 496 7.16 -27.63 16.73
N GLU A 497 7.25 -28.51 17.73
CA GLU A 497 6.18 -28.82 18.67
C GLU A 497 6.76 -28.94 20.08
N TYR A 498 7.18 -27.81 20.66
CA TYR A 498 7.78 -27.73 22.00
C TYR A 498 6.92 -26.88 22.92
N LYS A 499 6.95 -27.13 24.24
CA LYS A 499 6.26 -26.26 25.20
C LYS A 499 6.90 -24.86 25.19
N LEU A 500 8.23 -24.85 25.23
CA LEU A 500 9.07 -23.66 25.10
C LEU A 500 10.38 -24.01 24.37
N GLY A 501 10.65 -23.39 23.22
CA GLY A 501 11.91 -23.56 22.49
C GLY A 501 12.76 -22.28 22.46
N TRP A 502 14.09 -22.41 22.42
CA TRP A 502 15.01 -21.29 22.21
C TRP A 502 15.34 -21.14 20.72
N ILE A 503 15.32 -19.91 20.21
CA ILE A 503 15.65 -19.60 18.83
C ILE A 503 16.59 -18.40 18.80
N PHE A 504 17.86 -18.64 18.48
CA PHE A 504 18.82 -17.57 18.18
C PHE A 504 19.39 -17.73 16.77
N PRO A 505 18.60 -17.42 15.72
CA PRO A 505 19.02 -17.63 14.35
C PRO A 505 19.92 -16.47 13.88
N PRO A 506 20.72 -16.67 12.82
CA PRO A 506 21.29 -15.55 12.09
C PRO A 506 20.19 -14.54 11.70
N PRO A 507 20.43 -13.22 11.83
CA PRO A 507 19.41 -12.20 11.56
C PRO A 507 18.72 -12.30 10.18
N SER A 508 19.46 -12.74 9.17
CA SER A 508 18.94 -12.96 7.82
C SER A 508 17.89 -14.07 7.74
N MET A 509 17.87 -15.02 8.69
CA MET A 509 16.96 -16.17 8.69
C MET A 509 15.65 -15.90 9.44
N ILE A 510 15.52 -14.77 10.14
CA ILE A 510 14.30 -14.44 10.90
C ILE A 510 13.02 -14.52 10.06
N PRO A 511 12.96 -14.03 8.81
CA PRO A 511 11.77 -14.20 7.99
C PRO A 511 11.39 -15.67 7.73
N ARG A 512 12.38 -16.56 7.60
CA ARG A 512 12.14 -18.01 7.44
C ARG A 512 11.67 -18.63 8.76
N VAL A 513 12.22 -18.21 9.90
CA VAL A 513 11.75 -18.61 11.24
C VAL A 513 10.28 -18.23 11.42
N LEU A 514 9.91 -16.99 11.13
CA LEU A 514 8.52 -16.53 11.26
C LEU A 514 7.58 -17.24 10.30
N HIS A 515 8.07 -17.58 9.10
CA HIS A 515 7.31 -18.40 8.16
C HIS A 515 7.06 -19.81 8.73
N HIS A 516 8.10 -20.46 9.26
CA HIS A 516 8.03 -21.81 9.85
C HIS A 516 7.17 -21.87 11.11
N LEU A 517 7.13 -20.79 11.89
CA LEU A 517 6.25 -20.67 13.04
C LEU A 517 4.76 -20.74 12.69
N ASN A 518 4.35 -20.48 11.43
CA ASN A 518 2.94 -20.63 11.03
C ASN A 518 2.43 -22.06 11.14
N ASP A 519 3.30 -23.03 10.86
CA ASP A 519 2.95 -24.46 10.83
C ASP A 519 3.42 -25.22 12.09
N SER A 520 3.98 -24.49 13.05
CA SER A 520 4.50 -25.00 14.31
C SER A 520 3.49 -24.81 15.46
N LYS A 521 3.73 -25.48 16.58
CA LYS A 521 2.93 -25.35 17.82
C LYS A 521 3.82 -24.98 19.00
N GLY A 522 3.19 -24.39 20.03
CA GLY A 522 3.85 -24.03 21.28
C GLY A 522 4.39 -22.61 21.32
N THR A 523 5.35 -22.38 22.22
CA THR A 523 5.90 -21.06 22.51
C THR A 523 7.40 -21.05 22.28
N TYR A 524 7.95 -19.92 21.86
CA TYR A 524 9.38 -19.80 21.55
C TYR A 524 9.95 -18.51 22.08
N LEU A 525 11.19 -18.55 22.56
CA LEU A 525 12.01 -17.40 22.90
C LEU A 525 12.90 -17.09 21.69
N LEU A 526 12.50 -16.10 20.92
CA LEU A 526 13.20 -15.69 19.70
C LEU A 526 14.07 -14.47 19.96
N VAL A 527 15.39 -14.65 19.87
CA VAL A 527 16.34 -13.54 19.84
C VAL A 527 16.28 -12.87 18.47
N ALA A 528 15.94 -11.58 18.45
CA ALA A 528 15.84 -10.80 17.23
C ALA A 528 16.52 -9.43 17.38
N PRO A 529 17.14 -8.92 16.31
CA PRO A 529 17.73 -7.60 16.30
C PRO A 529 16.67 -6.51 16.32
N VAL A 530 17.01 -5.41 16.99
CA VAL A 530 16.18 -4.22 17.13
C VAL A 530 16.78 -3.11 16.28
N TRP A 531 16.00 -2.63 15.32
CA TRP A 531 16.29 -1.39 14.60
C TRP A 531 15.00 -0.67 14.24
N GLU A 532 15.10 0.49 13.59
CA GLU A 532 13.98 1.43 13.43
C GLU A 532 12.77 0.81 12.69
N LYS A 533 13.00 0.11 11.57
CA LYS A 533 11.94 -0.41 10.68
C LYS A 533 12.26 -1.80 10.07
N PRO A 534 12.40 -2.88 10.87
CA PRO A 534 12.51 -4.23 10.35
C PRO A 534 11.21 -4.62 9.65
N HIS A 535 11.31 -5.21 8.47
CA HIS A 535 10.13 -5.57 7.68
C HIS A 535 9.31 -6.72 8.29
N TRP A 536 9.91 -7.48 9.21
CA TRP A 536 9.27 -8.55 9.99
C TRP A 536 8.70 -8.10 11.34
N LYS A 537 8.91 -6.83 11.77
CA LYS A 537 8.51 -6.37 13.11
C LYS A 537 7.01 -6.53 13.36
N THR A 538 6.18 -6.26 12.36
CA THR A 538 4.72 -6.40 12.48
C THR A 538 4.29 -7.86 12.73
N ASP A 539 4.99 -8.81 12.12
CA ASP A 539 4.72 -10.25 12.32
C ASP A 539 5.08 -10.65 13.75
N LEU A 540 6.28 -10.27 14.23
CA LEU A 540 6.70 -10.45 15.62
C LEU A 540 5.69 -9.87 16.63
N LEU A 541 5.25 -8.62 16.42
CA LEU A 541 4.29 -7.96 17.31
C LEU A 541 2.96 -8.71 17.39
N LYS A 542 2.49 -9.32 16.29
CA LYS A 542 1.25 -10.10 16.27
C LYS A 542 1.37 -11.47 16.96
N ARG A 543 2.60 -11.97 17.12
CA ARG A 543 2.91 -13.24 17.80
C ARG A 543 3.35 -13.05 19.25
N ALA A 544 3.83 -11.86 19.60
CA ALA A 544 4.36 -11.56 20.91
C ALA A 544 3.29 -11.80 21.98
N LEU A 545 3.63 -12.61 22.98
CA LEU A 545 2.77 -12.88 24.13
C LEU A 545 2.94 -11.83 25.24
N ARG A 546 4.03 -11.06 25.19
CA ARG A 546 4.41 -10.03 26.16
C ARG A 546 5.42 -9.06 25.53
N PRO A 547 5.72 -7.91 26.17
CA PRO A 547 6.78 -7.02 25.72
C PRO A 547 8.14 -7.74 25.60
N PRO A 548 8.97 -7.41 24.59
CA PRO A 548 10.27 -8.04 24.42
C PRO A 548 11.26 -7.62 25.51
N LEU A 549 12.13 -8.55 25.91
CA LEU A 549 13.20 -8.30 26.87
C LEU A 549 14.46 -7.88 26.12
N LEU A 550 14.92 -6.64 26.31
CA LEU A 550 16.20 -6.19 25.76
C LEU A 550 17.35 -6.91 26.46
N ILE A 551 18.37 -7.30 25.70
CA ILE A 551 19.63 -7.81 26.25
C ILE A 551 20.57 -6.61 26.40
N PRO A 552 20.78 -6.10 27.63
CA PRO A 552 21.67 -4.96 27.85
C PRO A 552 23.13 -5.37 27.64
N ASN A 553 24.03 -4.41 27.46
CA ASN A 553 25.48 -4.64 27.48
C ASN A 553 25.95 -5.84 26.62
N LEU A 554 25.58 -5.84 25.33
CA LEU A 554 25.95 -6.90 24.39
C LEU A 554 27.46 -7.14 24.30
N ARG A 555 28.29 -6.12 24.61
CA ARG A 555 29.75 -6.30 24.68
C ARG A 555 30.15 -7.40 25.67
N ASN A 556 29.44 -7.55 26.78
CA ASN A 556 29.78 -8.56 27.79
C ASN A 556 29.02 -9.88 27.57
N TYR A 557 27.88 -9.84 26.89
CA TYR A 557 26.97 -10.99 26.80
C TYR A 557 26.92 -11.67 25.43
N LEU A 558 27.44 -11.05 24.38
CA LEU A 558 27.43 -11.59 23.02
C LEU A 558 28.87 -11.88 22.58
N THR A 559 29.13 -13.11 22.18
CA THR A 559 30.46 -13.56 21.74
C THR A 559 30.39 -14.08 20.31
N ASP A 560 31.33 -13.67 19.46
CA ASP A 560 31.60 -14.32 18.17
C ASP A 560 32.62 -15.44 18.40
N LEU A 561 32.19 -16.70 18.29
CA LEU A 561 32.98 -17.90 18.57
C LEU A 561 34.14 -18.12 17.58
N ARG A 562 34.20 -17.32 16.52
CA ARG A 562 35.34 -17.28 15.60
C ARG A 562 36.53 -16.54 16.20
N THR A 563 36.27 -15.49 16.99
CA THR A 563 37.31 -14.64 17.59
C THR A 563 37.36 -14.76 19.10
N ASN A 564 36.37 -15.41 19.73
CA ASN A 564 36.15 -15.45 21.18
C ASN A 564 36.08 -14.03 21.79
N GLN A 565 35.61 -13.07 21.00
CA GLN A 565 35.46 -11.67 21.36
C GLN A 565 34.07 -11.18 20.96
N PRO A 566 33.61 -10.04 21.47
CA PRO A 566 32.35 -9.46 21.02
C PRO A 566 32.34 -9.19 19.52
N PRO A 567 31.20 -9.32 18.82
CA PRO A 567 31.14 -9.09 17.38
C PRO A 567 31.62 -7.68 16.99
N PRO A 568 32.15 -7.50 15.76
CA PRO A 568 32.53 -6.18 15.27
C PRO A 568 31.37 -5.18 15.38
N ALA A 569 31.67 -3.98 15.86
CA ALA A 569 30.68 -2.93 16.09
C ALA A 569 29.50 -3.34 17.01
N VAL A 570 29.77 -4.17 18.03
CA VAL A 570 28.76 -4.62 19.01
C VAL A 570 27.95 -3.47 19.65
N GLU A 571 28.54 -2.28 19.79
CA GLU A 571 27.85 -1.08 20.30
C GLU A 571 26.69 -0.59 19.40
N GLN A 572 26.70 -0.97 18.13
CA GLN A 572 25.64 -0.65 17.17
C GLN A 572 24.58 -1.75 17.10
N LEU A 573 24.86 -2.92 17.69
CA LEU A 573 23.93 -4.04 17.77
C LEU A 573 22.94 -3.79 18.90
N ASN A 574 21.69 -4.18 18.66
CA ASN A 574 20.67 -4.23 19.71
C ASN A 574 19.91 -5.53 19.52
N LEU A 575 19.84 -6.37 20.55
CA LEU A 575 19.12 -7.63 20.52
C LEU A 575 18.03 -7.62 21.60
N ALA A 576 16.91 -8.26 21.28
CA ALA A 576 15.82 -8.47 22.20
C ALA A 576 15.30 -9.90 22.09
N VAL A 577 14.91 -10.46 23.23
CA VAL A 577 14.24 -11.76 23.31
C VAL A 577 12.74 -11.55 23.27
N TRP A 578 12.09 -12.15 22.29
CA TRP A 578 10.65 -12.12 22.08
C TRP A 578 10.06 -13.46 22.47
N MET A 579 9.16 -13.47 23.46
CA MET A 579 8.32 -14.63 23.71
C MET A 579 7.16 -14.64 22.71
N VAL A 580 7.19 -15.56 21.76
CA VAL A 580 6.27 -15.61 20.62
C VAL A 580 5.48 -16.91 20.61
N ARG A 581 4.21 -16.83 20.22
CA ARG A 581 3.39 -18.01 19.92
C ARG A 581 3.63 -18.51 18.49
N ALA A 582 3.70 -19.82 18.33
CA ALA A 582 3.57 -20.46 17.04
C ALA A 582 2.09 -20.60 16.63
N GLY A 583 1.87 -20.95 15.37
CA GLY A 583 0.57 -21.01 14.69
C GLY A 583 0.36 -19.85 13.71
N PRO A 584 -0.69 -19.93 12.88
CA PRO A 584 -0.98 -18.92 11.88
C PRO A 584 -1.37 -17.59 12.53
N ILE A 585 -0.94 -16.49 11.92
CA ILE A 585 -1.41 -15.15 12.29
C ILE A 585 -2.79 -14.94 11.68
N MET A 586 -3.82 -14.77 12.53
CA MET A 586 -5.16 -14.34 12.11
C MET A 586 -5.17 -12.91 11.57
#